data_AF-A0A960QBE3-F1
#
_entry.id   AF-A0A960QBE3-F1
#
_cell.length_a   1.000
_cell.length_b   1.000
_cell.length_c   1.000
_cell.angle_alpha   90.00
_cell.angle_beta   90.00
_cell.angle_gamma   90.00
#
_symmetry.space_group_name_H-M   'P 1'
#
loop_
_entity.id
_entity.type
_entity.pdbx_description
1 polymer ?
#
loop_
_entity_poly.entity_id
_entity_poly.type
_entity_poly.pdbx_seq_one_letter_code
_entity_poly.pdbx_strand_id
1 'polypeptide(L)'
;MTCLWAAQAFGQIAPEPGAARSSARTWGQRLADTTLAEHPEAWRLRKSDGEYRWSYTVGLVGLGLYRLSVKHDEPAYYRYMRSYVDHYVGADGHIGTLALDEYNLDSINSGKLLFPLLDDTGDARYRTALDELRRQLEWQPRTHVGVFWHKRKYPWQVWLDGLYMEAPFYAEYAARFGPSEDLGDVVRQFRESYTRLRDPKTGL
;
A
#
# COMPACT_ATOMS: atom_id res chain seq x y z
N MET A 1 -13.84 34.90 -14.85
CA MET A 1 -14.77 33.78 -14.62
C MET A 1 -13.95 32.62 -14.08
N THR A 2 -13.80 32.57 -12.77
CA THR A 2 -13.02 31.56 -12.05
C THR A 2 -14.00 30.49 -11.56
N CYS A 3 -13.82 29.27 -12.05
CA CYS A 3 -14.62 28.11 -11.65
C CYS A 3 -14.27 27.70 -10.22
N LEU A 4 -15.12 28.11 -9.28
CA LEU A 4 -15.43 27.31 -8.10
C LEU A 4 -16.17 26.06 -8.58
N TRP A 5 -15.71 24.87 -8.17
CA TRP A 5 -16.48 23.71 -7.72
C TRP A 5 -15.59 22.47 -7.70
N ALA A 6 -15.39 21.91 -6.50
CA ALA A 6 -15.20 20.49 -6.16
C ALA A 6 -14.19 20.31 -5.01
N ALA A 7 -14.54 20.80 -3.82
CA ALA A 7 -13.95 20.34 -2.57
C ALA A 7 -15.10 20.19 -1.56
N GLN A 8 -15.85 19.10 -1.64
CA GLN A 8 -16.87 18.77 -0.64
C GLN A 8 -17.22 17.27 -0.72
N ALA A 9 -16.44 16.45 -0.01
CA ALA A 9 -16.89 15.20 0.59
C ALA A 9 -15.88 14.71 1.66
N PHE A 10 -15.53 15.57 2.60
CA PHE A 10 -15.13 15.12 3.94
C PHE A 10 -15.95 15.95 4.91
N GLY A 11 -16.95 15.32 5.53
CA GLY A 11 -17.71 15.94 6.61
C GLY A 11 -16.73 16.41 7.69
N GLN A 12 -16.72 17.71 7.94
CA GLN A 12 -16.01 18.29 9.08
C GLN A 12 -16.68 17.78 10.35
N ILE A 13 -16.11 16.75 10.95
CA ILE A 13 -16.31 16.50 12.38
C ILE A 13 -15.51 17.60 13.08
N ALA A 14 -16.21 18.57 13.67
CA ALA A 14 -15.58 19.56 14.52
C ALA A 14 -14.80 18.82 15.65
N PRO A 15 -13.55 19.21 15.96
CA PRO A 15 -12.85 18.61 17.08
C PRO A 15 -13.61 18.93 18.37
N GLU A 16 -14.06 17.89 19.07
CA GLU A 16 -14.56 17.98 20.44
C GLU A 16 -13.57 18.77 21.32
N PRO A 17 -14.04 19.72 22.15
CA PRO A 17 -13.15 20.53 22.96
C PRO A 17 -12.47 19.68 24.04
N GLY A 18 -11.15 19.58 23.94
CA GLY A 18 -10.27 19.49 25.10
C GLY A 18 -10.38 18.26 25.98
N ALA A 19 -10.51 17.05 25.43
CA ALA A 19 -10.03 15.88 26.16
C ALA A 19 -8.50 15.98 26.21
N ALA A 20 -7.93 16.20 27.40
CA ALA A 20 -6.49 16.20 27.61
C ALA A 20 -5.90 14.94 26.98
N ARG A 21 -5.16 15.08 25.87
CA ARG A 21 -4.44 13.97 25.24
C ARG A 21 -3.51 13.42 26.31
N SER A 22 -3.74 12.18 26.73
CA SER A 22 -2.83 11.43 27.59
C SER A 22 -1.40 11.61 27.06
N SER A 23 -0.48 12.12 27.87
CA SER A 23 0.94 12.22 27.54
C SER A 23 1.60 10.85 27.41
N ALA A 24 0.91 9.78 27.82
CA ALA A 24 1.41 8.42 27.69
C ALA A 24 1.25 7.90 26.26
N ARG A 25 2.38 7.47 25.68
CA ARG A 25 2.47 6.78 24.39
C ARG A 25 1.51 5.58 24.32
N THR A 26 0.74 5.47 23.24
CA THR A 26 -0.08 4.28 22.93
C THR A 26 0.80 3.05 22.65
N TRP A 27 0.22 1.84 22.66
CA TRP A 27 0.97 0.64 22.27
C TRP A 27 1.51 0.71 20.84
N GLY A 28 0.75 1.31 19.91
CA GLY A 28 1.21 1.53 18.54
C GLY A 28 2.42 2.47 18.46
N GLN A 29 2.39 3.58 19.20
CA GLN A 29 3.54 4.50 19.28
C GLN A 29 4.75 3.84 19.96
N ARG A 30 4.55 3.06 21.03
CA ARG A 30 5.66 2.35 21.69
C ARG A 30 6.33 1.35 20.75
N LEU A 31 5.54 0.57 20.00
CA LEU A 31 6.08 -0.35 19.00
C LEU A 31 6.80 0.39 17.88
N ALA A 32 6.24 1.50 17.40
CA ALA A 32 6.88 2.36 16.42
C ALA A 32 8.22 2.91 16.92
N ASP A 33 8.25 3.44 18.14
CA ASP A 33 9.44 3.99 18.78
C ASP A 33 10.55 2.93 18.91
N THR A 34 10.21 1.71 19.36
CA THR A 34 11.15 0.58 19.39
C THR A 34 11.63 0.21 18.00
N THR A 35 10.75 0.15 17.01
CA THR A 35 11.11 -0.18 15.62
C THR A 35 12.14 0.81 15.07
N LEU A 36 11.90 2.11 15.25
CA LEU A 36 12.81 3.17 14.81
C LEU A 36 14.15 3.13 15.54
N ALA A 37 14.15 2.79 16.84
CA ALA A 37 15.35 2.73 17.66
C ALA A 37 16.24 1.51 17.31
N GLU A 38 15.64 0.34 17.10
CA GLU A 38 16.36 -0.90 16.79
C GLU A 38 16.75 -1.01 15.32
N HIS A 39 16.01 -0.34 14.43
CA HIS A 39 16.22 -0.35 12.99
C HIS A 39 16.20 1.08 12.42
N PRO A 40 17.22 1.92 12.69
CA PRO A 40 17.20 3.33 12.27
C PRO A 40 17.13 3.53 10.74
N GLU A 41 17.62 2.56 9.97
CA GLU A 41 17.54 2.54 8.51
C GLU A 41 16.35 1.68 8.08
N ALA A 42 15.29 2.32 7.60
CA ALA A 42 14.04 1.63 7.28
C ALA A 42 14.18 0.51 6.22
N TRP A 43 15.08 0.67 5.25
CA TRP A 43 15.38 -0.37 4.26
C TRP A 43 16.14 -1.57 4.82
N ARG A 44 16.65 -1.48 6.07
CA ARG A 44 17.28 -2.59 6.80
C ARG A 44 16.32 -3.36 7.70
N LEU A 45 15.03 -3.03 7.71
CA LEU A 45 14.00 -3.89 8.30
C LEU A 45 13.99 -5.23 7.54
N ARG A 46 14.63 -6.21 8.15
CA ARG A 46 15.00 -7.47 7.51
C ARG A 46 13.75 -8.33 7.32
N LYS A 47 13.55 -8.84 6.11
CA LYS A 47 12.60 -9.92 5.86
C LYS A 47 13.15 -11.22 6.48
N SER A 48 12.28 -12.18 6.78
CA SER A 48 12.67 -13.48 7.35
C SER A 48 13.68 -14.26 6.50
N ASP A 49 13.75 -13.99 5.19
CA ASP A 49 14.71 -14.59 4.25
C ASP A 49 16.08 -13.88 4.22
N GLY A 50 16.23 -12.75 4.92
CA GLY A 50 17.48 -12.03 5.08
C GLY A 50 17.85 -11.07 3.95
N GLU A 51 17.01 -10.90 2.93
CA GLU A 51 17.26 -9.98 1.81
C GLU A 51 16.74 -8.56 2.08
N TYR A 52 17.49 -7.56 1.61
CA TYR A 52 17.06 -6.16 1.56
C TYR A 52 16.48 -5.85 0.18
N ARG A 53 15.15 -5.80 0.10
CA ARG A 53 14.41 -5.49 -1.13
C ARG A 53 13.11 -4.77 -0.85
N TRP A 54 12.56 -4.16 -1.90
CA TRP A 54 11.16 -3.74 -1.96
C TRP A 54 10.24 -4.91 -1.58
N SER A 55 9.62 -4.82 -0.40
CA SER A 55 8.90 -5.94 0.23
C SER A 55 7.64 -5.46 0.94
N TYR A 56 6.55 -6.23 0.82
CA TYR A 56 5.28 -5.92 1.47
C TYR A 56 5.38 -5.80 3.00
N THR A 57 6.30 -6.54 3.63
CA THR A 57 6.46 -6.54 5.10
C THR A 57 6.89 -5.17 5.60
N VAL A 58 7.89 -4.57 4.95
CA VAL A 58 8.38 -3.23 5.29
C VAL A 58 7.36 -2.18 4.86
N GLY A 59 6.72 -2.35 3.70
CA GLY A 59 5.62 -1.50 3.25
C GLY A 59 4.44 -1.47 4.22
N LEU A 60 4.07 -2.61 4.81
CA LEU A 60 3.01 -2.72 5.81
C LEU A 60 3.37 -1.97 7.09
N VAL A 61 4.59 -2.15 7.60
CA VAL A 61 5.08 -1.40 8.76
C VAL A 61 5.10 0.10 8.46
N GLY A 62 5.61 0.50 7.29
CA GLY A 62 5.62 1.87 6.81
C GLY A 62 4.22 2.48 6.75
N LEU A 63 3.21 1.72 6.31
CA LEU A 63 1.83 2.19 6.25
C LEU A 63 1.24 2.40 7.65
N GLY A 64 1.58 1.52 8.61
CA GLY A 64 1.25 1.70 10.01
C GLY A 64 1.89 2.95 10.60
N LEU A 65 3.18 3.17 10.35
CA LEU A 65 3.93 4.36 10.77
C LEU A 65 3.36 5.65 10.17
N TYR A 66 3.02 5.65 8.88
CA TYR A 66 2.35 6.77 8.24
C TYR A 66 1.01 7.10 8.91
N ARG A 67 0.17 6.09 9.16
CA ARG A 67 -1.13 6.28 9.84
C ARG A 67 -0.95 6.80 11.27
N LEU A 68 0.07 6.33 12.00
CA LEU A 68 0.42 6.86 13.33
C LEU A 68 0.90 8.31 13.23
N SER A 69 1.71 8.64 12.23
CA SER A 69 2.19 10.01 11.96
C SER A 69 1.01 10.97 11.81
N VAL A 70 0.04 10.62 10.95
CA VAL A 70 -1.14 11.45 10.69
C VAL A 70 -2.03 11.57 11.92
N LYS A 71 -2.22 10.47 12.66
CA LYS A 71 -3.12 10.46 13.83
C LYS A 71 -2.57 11.23 15.03
N HIS A 72 -1.25 11.24 15.20
CA HIS A 72 -0.59 11.74 16.41
C HIS A 72 0.33 12.94 16.17
N ASP A 73 0.39 13.46 14.93
CA ASP A 73 1.27 14.57 14.55
C ASP A 73 2.76 14.25 14.79
N GLU A 74 3.18 13.03 14.43
CA GLU A 74 4.53 12.49 14.71
C GLU A 74 5.40 12.40 13.44
N PRO A 75 6.04 13.50 12.99
CA PRO A 75 6.72 13.57 11.69
C PRO A 75 7.95 12.64 11.58
N ALA A 76 8.46 12.13 12.71
CA ALA A 76 9.53 11.13 12.69
C ALA A 76 9.08 9.83 12.00
N TYR A 77 7.84 9.40 12.21
CA TYR A 77 7.30 8.19 11.60
C TYR A 77 7.11 8.36 10.09
N TYR A 78 6.65 9.53 9.65
CA TYR A 78 6.58 9.87 8.23
C TYR A 78 7.95 9.83 7.56
N ARG A 79 8.96 10.50 8.15
CA ARG A 79 10.33 10.51 7.61
C ARG A 79 10.92 9.11 7.50
N TYR A 80 10.64 8.25 8.49
CA TYR A 80 11.08 6.87 8.46
C TYR A 80 10.42 6.06 7.34
N MET A 81 9.10 6.18 7.17
CA MET A 81 8.39 5.55 6.05
C MET A 81 8.94 6.05 4.70
N ARG A 82 9.13 7.37 4.56
CA ARG A 82 9.66 7.98 3.35
C ARG A 82 11.07 7.50 3.02
N SER A 83 11.95 7.36 4.02
CA SER A 83 13.32 6.90 3.78
C SER A 83 13.40 5.49 3.21
N TYR A 84 12.44 4.61 3.56
CA TYR A 84 12.29 3.31 2.91
C TYR A 84 11.92 3.45 1.44
N VAL A 85 10.91 4.28 1.11
CA VAL A 85 10.48 4.47 -0.28
C VAL A 85 11.59 5.10 -1.10
N ASP A 86 12.23 6.15 -0.59
CA ASP A 86 13.28 6.88 -1.30
C ASP A 86 14.56 6.06 -1.49
N HIS A 87 14.78 5.02 -0.68
CA HIS A 87 15.86 4.07 -0.89
C HIS A 87 15.65 3.21 -2.15
N TYR A 88 14.41 2.81 -2.45
CA TYR A 88 14.11 1.90 -3.57
C TYR A 88 13.61 2.59 -4.82
N VAL A 89 12.99 3.77 -4.70
CA VAL A 89 12.54 4.57 -5.85
C VAL A 89 13.71 5.42 -6.35
N GLY A 90 14.14 5.19 -7.59
CA GLY A 90 15.19 5.95 -8.25
C GLY A 90 14.77 7.38 -8.59
N ALA A 91 15.73 8.22 -8.97
CA ALA A 91 15.45 9.58 -9.45
C ALA A 91 14.56 9.60 -10.72
N ASP A 92 14.62 8.52 -11.50
CA ASP A 92 13.77 8.24 -12.65
C ASP A 92 12.39 7.67 -12.28
N GLY A 93 12.15 7.37 -11.00
CA GLY A 93 10.94 6.77 -10.49
C GLY A 93 10.86 5.24 -10.60
N HIS A 94 11.90 4.57 -11.11
CA HIS A 94 11.93 3.11 -11.17
C HIS A 94 12.21 2.50 -9.80
N ILE A 95 11.57 1.36 -9.51
CA ILE A 95 11.75 0.64 -8.25
C ILE A 95 12.90 -0.37 -8.40
N GLY A 96 14.05 -0.09 -7.77
CA GLY A 96 15.32 -0.75 -8.08
C GLY A 96 15.39 -2.27 -7.90
N THR A 97 14.61 -2.86 -6.97
CA THR A 97 14.58 -4.31 -6.74
C THR A 97 13.27 -4.97 -7.21
N LEU A 98 12.46 -4.28 -8.01
CA LEU A 98 11.20 -4.81 -8.51
C LEU A 98 11.45 -5.68 -9.76
N ALA A 99 11.20 -6.98 -9.65
CA ALA A 99 11.21 -7.90 -10.79
C ALA A 99 9.80 -8.04 -11.37
N LEU A 100 9.49 -7.24 -12.41
CA LEU A 100 8.16 -7.20 -13.03
C LEU A 100 7.73 -8.54 -13.64
N ASP A 101 8.70 -9.35 -14.11
CA ASP A 101 8.46 -10.62 -14.77
C ASP A 101 8.16 -11.78 -13.80
N GLU A 102 8.39 -11.57 -12.49
CA GLU A 102 7.93 -12.49 -11.44
C GLU A 102 6.40 -12.43 -11.24
N TYR A 103 5.77 -11.34 -11.68
CA TYR A 103 4.35 -11.05 -11.46
C TYR A 103 3.95 -11.35 -10.01
N ASN A 104 4.70 -10.81 -9.05
CA ASN A 104 4.53 -11.11 -7.65
C ASN A 104 3.59 -10.09 -7.00
N LEU A 105 2.39 -10.52 -6.58
CA LEU A 105 1.42 -9.62 -5.95
C LEU A 105 1.95 -9.00 -4.65
N ASP A 106 2.84 -9.68 -3.92
CA ASP A 106 3.45 -9.13 -2.71
C ASP A 106 4.20 -7.81 -2.99
N SER A 107 4.80 -7.67 -4.16
CA SER A 107 5.54 -6.47 -4.53
C SER A 107 4.63 -5.24 -4.70
N ILE A 108 3.32 -5.45 -4.89
CA ILE A 108 2.34 -4.37 -5.10
C ILE A 108 2.02 -3.63 -3.79
N ASN A 109 2.01 -4.35 -2.66
CA ASN A 109 1.49 -3.83 -1.39
C ASN A 109 2.19 -2.55 -0.92
N SER A 110 3.51 -2.48 -1.09
CA SER A 110 4.32 -1.31 -0.70
C SER A 110 4.00 -0.07 -1.54
N GLY A 111 3.38 -0.23 -2.72
CA GLY A 111 2.94 0.87 -3.56
C GLY A 111 1.93 1.80 -2.89
N LYS A 112 1.21 1.32 -1.86
CA LYS A 112 0.27 2.13 -1.07
C LYS A 112 0.94 3.34 -0.41
N LEU A 113 2.25 3.27 -0.15
CA LEU A 113 3.02 4.37 0.43
C LEU A 113 3.29 5.50 -0.57
N LEU A 114 3.22 5.22 -1.87
CA LEU A 114 3.51 6.20 -2.92
C LEU A 114 2.40 7.25 -3.06
N PHE A 115 1.15 6.89 -2.75
CA PHE A 115 0.02 7.83 -2.82
C PHE A 115 0.18 9.02 -1.88
N PRO A 116 0.35 8.84 -0.54
CA PRO A 116 0.55 9.99 0.35
C PRO A 116 1.83 10.76 0.03
N LEU A 117 2.90 10.08 -0.39
CA LEU A 117 4.13 10.78 -0.80
C LEU A 117 3.91 11.67 -2.03
N LEU A 118 3.16 11.18 -3.02
CA LEU A 118 2.78 11.98 -4.19
C LEU A 118 1.89 13.15 -3.79
N ASP A 119 0.89 12.93 -2.93
CA ASP A 119 -0.03 13.98 -2.45
C ASP A 119 0.72 15.08 -1.68
N ASP A 120 1.66 14.69 -0.82
CA ASP A 120 2.39 15.63 0.05
C ASP A 120 3.48 16.41 -0.68
N THR A 121 4.14 15.80 -1.66
CA THR A 121 5.35 16.37 -2.29
C THR A 121 5.13 16.85 -3.72
N GLY A 122 4.14 16.29 -4.43
CA GLY A 122 3.98 16.46 -5.87
C GLY A 122 5.12 15.85 -6.70
N ASP A 123 6.02 15.07 -6.11
CA ASP A 123 7.19 14.55 -6.81
C ASP A 123 6.80 13.46 -7.84
N ALA A 124 7.08 13.76 -9.11
CA ALA A 124 6.69 12.93 -10.24
C ALA A 124 7.28 11.52 -10.20
N ARG A 125 8.41 11.31 -9.51
CA ARG A 125 9.01 9.97 -9.36
C ARG A 125 8.06 8.98 -8.68
N TYR A 126 7.24 9.43 -7.73
CA TYR A 126 6.27 8.57 -7.06
C TYR A 126 5.12 8.20 -8.00
N ARG A 127 4.75 9.10 -8.91
CA ARG A 127 3.79 8.80 -9.97
C ARG A 127 4.31 7.74 -10.93
N THR A 128 5.56 7.87 -11.38
CA THR A 128 6.20 6.84 -12.23
C THR A 128 6.24 5.48 -11.55
N ALA A 129 6.58 5.42 -10.26
CA ALA A 129 6.59 4.19 -9.49
C ALA A 129 5.18 3.56 -9.36
N LEU A 130 4.14 4.37 -9.18
CA LEU A 130 2.74 3.92 -9.17
C LEU A 130 2.35 3.29 -10.53
N ASP A 131 2.71 3.95 -11.63
CA ASP A 131 2.43 3.49 -12.99
C ASP A 131 3.15 2.17 -13.30
N GLU A 132 4.39 2.01 -12.82
CA GLU A 132 5.16 0.78 -12.94
C GLU A 132 4.49 -0.42 -12.24
N LEU A 133 3.98 -0.23 -11.02
CA LEU A 133 3.24 -1.26 -10.29
C LEU A 133 1.89 -1.57 -10.96
N ARG A 134 1.19 -0.54 -11.48
CA ARG A 134 -0.05 -0.74 -12.26
C ARG A 134 0.20 -1.54 -13.54
N ARG A 135 1.33 -1.30 -14.22
CA ARG A 135 1.74 -2.05 -15.41
C ARG A 135 1.97 -3.52 -15.09
N GLN A 136 2.51 -3.86 -13.91
CA GLN A 136 2.56 -5.26 -13.49
C GLN A 136 1.16 -5.90 -13.46
N LEU A 137 0.17 -5.21 -12.86
CA LEU A 137 -1.21 -5.71 -12.76
C LEU A 137 -1.93 -5.87 -14.11
N GLU A 138 -1.55 -5.06 -15.11
CA GLU A 138 -2.06 -5.19 -16.47
C GLU A 138 -1.71 -6.55 -17.08
N TRP A 139 -0.46 -6.99 -16.86
CA TRP A 139 0.10 -8.22 -17.43
C TRP A 139 0.12 -9.39 -16.45
N GLN A 140 -0.38 -9.19 -15.23
CA GLN A 140 -0.46 -10.21 -14.19
C GLN A 140 -1.31 -11.39 -14.68
N PRO A 141 -0.78 -12.63 -14.69
CA PRO A 141 -1.52 -13.81 -15.12
C PRO A 141 -2.80 -14.02 -14.31
N ARG A 142 -3.83 -14.56 -14.95
CA ARG A 142 -5.17 -14.73 -14.36
C ARG A 142 -5.67 -16.16 -14.49
N THR A 143 -6.52 -16.55 -13.55
CA THR A 143 -7.34 -17.76 -13.63
C THR A 143 -8.42 -17.62 -14.71
N HIS A 144 -9.09 -18.71 -15.06
CA HIS A 144 -10.19 -18.72 -16.05
C HIS A 144 -11.37 -17.81 -15.65
N VAL A 145 -11.51 -17.48 -14.36
CA VAL A 145 -12.53 -16.56 -13.85
C VAL A 145 -12.01 -15.13 -13.64
N GLY A 146 -10.79 -14.85 -14.11
CA GLY A 146 -10.23 -13.50 -14.13
C GLY A 146 -9.51 -13.08 -12.83
N VAL A 147 -9.43 -13.94 -11.81
CA VAL A 147 -8.69 -13.65 -10.58
C VAL A 147 -7.19 -13.78 -10.82
N PHE A 148 -6.38 -12.87 -10.28
CA PHE A 148 -4.92 -12.90 -10.42
C PHE A 148 -4.31 -14.18 -9.84
N TRP A 149 -3.31 -14.72 -10.51
CA TRP A 149 -2.39 -15.65 -9.88
C TRP A 149 -1.60 -14.89 -8.82
N HIS A 150 -1.35 -15.53 -7.68
CA HIS A 150 -0.61 -14.89 -6.60
C HIS A 150 0.82 -14.51 -7.03
N LYS A 151 1.50 -15.40 -7.77
CA LYS A 151 2.81 -15.17 -8.41
C LYS A 151 2.90 -15.96 -9.72
N ARG A 152 3.77 -15.55 -10.66
CA ARG A 152 4.04 -16.35 -11.88
C ARG A 152 4.45 -17.78 -11.57
N LYS A 153 5.25 -17.97 -10.52
CA LYS A 153 5.70 -19.30 -10.05
C LYS A 153 4.61 -20.15 -9.39
N TYR A 154 3.44 -19.59 -9.11
CA TYR A 154 2.29 -20.28 -8.53
C TYR A 154 1.12 -20.27 -9.53
N PRO A 155 1.24 -21.01 -10.64
CA PRO A 155 0.25 -20.99 -11.71
C PRO A 155 -1.12 -21.44 -11.21
N TRP A 156 -2.15 -20.69 -11.59
CA TRP A 156 -3.57 -20.93 -11.25
C TRP A 156 -3.93 -20.84 -9.76
N GLN A 157 -3.01 -20.40 -8.90
CA GLN A 157 -3.25 -20.31 -7.47
C GLN A 157 -3.70 -18.91 -7.05
N VAL A 158 -4.78 -18.88 -6.26
CA VAL A 158 -5.31 -17.69 -5.61
C VAL A 158 -5.09 -17.84 -4.11
N TRP A 159 -4.43 -16.87 -3.50
CA TRP A 159 -4.18 -16.83 -2.07
C TRP A 159 -4.92 -15.63 -1.48
N LEU A 160 -5.53 -15.77 -0.30
CA LEU A 160 -6.29 -14.69 0.35
C LEU A 160 -5.42 -13.47 0.63
N ASP A 161 -4.16 -13.70 1.00
CA ASP A 161 -3.13 -12.68 1.21
C ASP A 161 -3.02 -11.79 -0.02
N GLY A 162 -3.11 -12.40 -1.21
CA GLY A 162 -3.05 -11.75 -2.51
C GLY A 162 -4.00 -10.57 -2.61
N LEU A 163 -5.25 -10.72 -2.13
CA LEU A 163 -6.32 -9.70 -2.15
C LEU A 163 -5.98 -8.46 -1.29
N TYR A 164 -5.18 -8.63 -0.24
CA TYR A 164 -4.70 -7.48 0.52
C TYR A 164 -3.53 -6.81 -0.17
N MET A 165 -2.67 -7.58 -0.83
CA MET A 165 -1.45 -7.03 -1.44
C MET A 165 -1.76 -6.10 -2.61
N GLU A 166 -2.78 -6.42 -3.42
CA GLU A 166 -3.05 -5.74 -4.69
C GLU A 166 -4.27 -4.80 -4.66
N ALA A 167 -5.35 -5.14 -3.97
CA ALA A 167 -6.67 -4.60 -4.21
C ALA A 167 -6.82 -3.20 -3.65
N PRO A 168 -6.31 -2.89 -2.43
CA PRO A 168 -6.35 -1.52 -1.94
C PRO A 168 -5.48 -0.61 -2.81
N PHE A 169 -4.32 -1.11 -3.29
CA PHE A 169 -3.48 -0.35 -4.23
C PHE A 169 -4.20 -0.13 -5.55
N TYR A 170 -4.77 -1.18 -6.13
CA TYR A 170 -5.40 -1.15 -7.45
C TYR A 170 -6.68 -0.29 -7.43
N ALA A 171 -7.49 -0.40 -6.38
CA ALA A 171 -8.66 0.44 -6.20
C ALA A 171 -8.30 1.93 -6.08
N GLU A 172 -7.28 2.25 -5.28
CA GLU A 172 -6.83 3.63 -5.11
C GLU A 172 -6.22 4.19 -6.40
N TYR A 173 -5.39 3.40 -7.09
CA TYR A 173 -4.86 3.77 -8.40
C TYR A 173 -5.99 4.01 -9.41
N ALA A 174 -6.95 3.09 -9.50
CA ALA A 174 -8.07 3.19 -10.42
C ALA A 174 -8.93 4.42 -10.15
N ALA A 175 -9.24 4.70 -8.88
CA ALA A 175 -10.03 5.86 -8.47
C ALA A 175 -9.35 7.20 -8.77
N ARG A 176 -8.01 7.25 -8.70
CA ARG A 176 -7.23 8.47 -8.92
C ARG A 176 -6.87 8.70 -10.39
N PHE A 177 -6.55 7.63 -11.12
CA PHE A 177 -5.84 7.73 -12.40
C PHE A 177 -6.34 6.79 -13.50
N GLY A 178 -7.16 5.79 -13.16
CA GLY A 178 -7.59 4.75 -14.08
C GLY A 178 -9.00 4.96 -14.63
N PRO A 179 -9.41 4.15 -15.62
CA PRO A 179 -10.80 4.08 -16.03
C PRO A 179 -11.66 3.48 -14.91
N SER A 180 -12.93 3.85 -14.84
CA SER A 180 -13.88 3.32 -13.84
C SER A 180 -14.06 1.80 -13.90
N GLU A 181 -13.75 1.19 -15.05
CA GLU A 181 -13.80 -0.24 -15.29
C GLU A 181 -12.80 -1.04 -14.44
N ASP A 182 -11.66 -0.44 -14.08
CA ASP A 182 -10.64 -1.08 -13.23
C ASP A 182 -11.20 -1.38 -11.83
N LEU A 183 -12.09 -0.52 -11.30
CA LEU A 183 -12.79 -0.79 -10.03
C LEU A 183 -13.71 -2.01 -10.13
N GLY A 184 -14.34 -2.22 -11.30
CA GLY A 184 -15.13 -3.43 -11.56
C GLY A 184 -14.28 -4.69 -11.52
N ASP A 185 -13.02 -4.61 -11.97
CA ASP A 185 -12.08 -5.72 -11.87
C ASP A 185 -11.65 -6.00 -10.43
N VAL A 186 -11.39 -4.96 -9.61
CA VAL A 186 -11.14 -5.13 -8.17
C VAL A 186 -12.29 -5.88 -7.48
N VAL A 187 -13.54 -5.49 -7.75
CA VAL A 187 -14.72 -6.16 -7.20
C VAL A 187 -14.79 -7.63 -7.65
N ARG A 188 -14.42 -7.91 -8.91
CA ARG A 188 -14.35 -9.28 -9.43
C ARG A 188 -13.33 -10.13 -8.66
N GLN A 189 -12.15 -9.59 -8.36
CA GLN A 189 -11.12 -10.29 -7.56
C GLN A 189 -11.70 -10.80 -6.24
N PHE A 190 -12.38 -9.92 -5.49
CA PHE A 190 -13.01 -10.28 -4.22
C PHE A 190 -14.15 -11.28 -4.39
N ARG A 191 -15.08 -11.01 -5.32
CA ARG A 191 -16.28 -11.85 -5.50
C ARG A 191 -15.90 -13.27 -5.86
N GLU A 192 -15.06 -13.45 -6.88
CA GLU A 192 -14.70 -14.77 -7.38
C GLU A 192 -13.82 -15.55 -6.38
N SER A 193 -13.00 -14.85 -5.60
CA SER A 193 -12.24 -15.45 -4.50
C SER A 193 -13.15 -15.89 -3.36
N TYR A 194 -14.07 -15.02 -2.91
CA TYR A 194 -15.04 -15.35 -1.87
C TYR A 194 -15.89 -16.57 -2.24
N THR A 195 -16.40 -16.62 -3.47
CA THR A 195 -17.22 -17.74 -3.96
C THR A 195 -16.48 -19.09 -3.91
N ARG A 196 -15.15 -19.09 -3.99
CA ARG A 196 -14.35 -20.33 -4.11
C ARG A 196 -13.58 -20.71 -2.85
N LEU A 197 -13.12 -19.73 -2.08
CA LEU A 197 -12.26 -19.96 -0.93
C LEU A 197 -13.04 -20.03 0.38
N ARG A 198 -14.26 -19.50 0.43
CA ARG A 198 -15.08 -19.56 1.64
C ARG A 198 -15.63 -20.96 1.87
N ASP A 199 -15.43 -21.48 3.07
CA ASP A 199 -16.12 -22.68 3.54
C ASP A 199 -17.58 -22.34 3.89
N PRO A 200 -18.58 -22.92 3.22
CA PRO A 200 -19.98 -22.63 3.52
C PRO A 200 -20.41 -23.07 4.92
N LYS A 201 -19.70 -24.01 5.57
CA LYS A 201 -20.06 -24.52 6.90
C LYS A 201 -19.62 -23.57 8.01
N THR A 202 -18.35 -23.18 8.01
CA THR A 202 -17.77 -22.31 9.05
C THR A 202 -17.89 -20.84 8.71
N GLY A 203 -17.93 -20.51 7.43
CA GLY A 203 -17.96 -19.14 6.91
C GLY A 203 -16.59 -18.46 6.85
N LEU A 204 -15.51 -19.18 7.18
CA LEU A 204 -14.12 -18.75 7.00
C LEU A 204 -13.70 -18.81 5.53
#